data_AF-A0A2A4CLV8-F1
#
_entry.id   AF-A0A2A4CLV8-F1
#
_cell.length_a   1.000
_cell.length_b   1.000
_cell.length_c   1.000
_cell.angle_alpha   90.00
_cell.angle_beta   90.00
_cell.angle_gamma   90.00
#
_symmetry.space_group_name_H-M   'P 1'
#
loop_
_entity.id
_entity.type
_entity.pdbx_description
1 polymer ?
#
loop_
_entity_poly.entity_id
_entity_poly.type
_entity_poly.pdbx_seq_one_letter_code
_entity_poly.pdbx_strand_id
1 'polypeptide(L)'
;MKSYSELLEQLDLLRREIDIAREYEARRIAQRVLEVLAENGVNVRELASPPLRSGRRVARPEPKYWNPETGATWAGRGRRPLWLVGDNLERYLIHPLDERIESKS
;
A
#
# COMPACT_ATOMS: atom_id res chain seq x y z
N MET A 1 7.18 12.12 -46.12
CA MET A 1 6.76 11.81 -44.74
C MET A 1 7.08 10.35 -44.49
N LYS A 2 7.44 9.98 -43.25
CA LYS A 2 7.60 8.57 -42.90
C LYS A 2 6.24 7.86 -43.03
N SER A 3 6.25 6.64 -43.55
CA SER A 3 5.08 5.78 -43.59
C SER A 3 4.71 5.32 -42.18
N TYR A 4 3.45 4.89 -42.01
CA TYR A 4 2.99 4.32 -40.75
C TYR A 4 3.84 3.12 -40.30
N SER A 5 4.25 2.26 -41.23
CA SER A 5 5.12 1.11 -40.94
C SER A 5 6.49 1.53 -40.41
N GLU A 6 7.12 2.53 -41.05
CA GLU A 6 8.43 3.05 -40.61
C GLU A 6 8.37 3.73 -39.22
N LEU A 7 7.22 4.34 -38.87
CA LEU A 7 7.01 4.90 -37.53
C LEU A 7 6.90 3.82 -36.46
N LEU A 8 6.27 2.68 -36.77
CA LEU A 8 6.18 1.55 -35.84
C LEU A 8 7.55 0.90 -35.60
N GLU A 9 8.35 0.70 -36.65
CA GLU A 9 9.71 0.16 -36.49
C GLU A 9 10.61 1.06 -35.64
N GLN A 10 10.48 2.38 -35.81
CA GLN A 10 11.21 3.35 -34.99
C GLN A 10 10.78 3.34 -33.52
N LEU A 11 9.49 3.15 -33.25
CA LEU A 11 8.99 3.00 -31.89
C LEU A 11 9.59 1.75 -31.21
N ASP A 12 9.64 0.62 -31.92
CA ASP A 12 10.22 -0.62 -31.39
C ASP A 12 11.71 -0.50 -31.11
N LEU A 13 12.46 0.15 -32.01
CA LEU A 13 13.88 0.44 -31.80
C LEU A 13 14.09 1.33 -30.58
N LEU A 14 13.33 2.43 -30.47
CA LEU A 14 13.46 3.36 -29.36
C LEU A 14 13.10 2.68 -28.03
N ARG A 15 12.09 1.80 -28.03
CA ARG A 15 11.70 1.06 -26.84
C ARG A 15 12.81 0.12 -26.35
N ARG A 16 13.48 -0.59 -27.26
CA ARG A 16 14.65 -1.41 -26.92
C ARG A 16 15.79 -0.58 -26.36
N GLU A 17 16.05 0.58 -26.97
CA GLU A 17 17.09 1.51 -26.50
C GLU A 17 16.78 2.04 -25.09
N ILE A 18 15.52 2.39 -24.83
CA ILE A 18 15.05 2.78 -23.50
C ILE A 18 15.27 1.66 -22.49
N ASP A 19 14.92 0.42 -22.83
CA ASP A 19 15.08 -0.71 -21.90
C ASP A 19 16.57 -0.96 -21.58
N ILE A 20 17.44 -0.92 -22.59
CA ILE A 20 18.90 -1.03 -22.41
C ILE A 20 19.43 0.11 -21.52
N ALA A 21 19.02 1.35 -21.80
CA ALA A 21 19.44 2.51 -21.01
C ALA A 21 19.00 2.39 -19.55
N ARG A 22 17.76 1.94 -19.30
CA ARG A 22 17.23 1.73 -17.95
C ARG A 22 18.01 0.66 -17.18
N GLU A 23 18.36 -0.45 -17.82
CA GLU A 23 19.19 -1.49 -17.19
C GLU A 23 20.59 -0.99 -16.86
N TYR A 24 21.21 -0.25 -17.77
CA TYR A 24 22.52 0.35 -17.54
C TYR A 24 22.50 1.35 -16.39
N GLU A 25 21.53 2.27 -16.37
CA GLU A 25 21.36 3.24 -15.30
C GLU A 25 21.07 2.57 -13.95
N ALA A 26 20.17 1.59 -13.91
CA ALA A 26 19.85 0.85 -12.71
C ALA A 26 21.09 0.14 -12.15
N ARG A 27 21.90 -0.49 -13.01
CA ARG A 27 23.14 -1.15 -12.61
C ARG A 27 24.16 -0.15 -12.07
N ARG A 28 24.33 0.99 -12.74
CA ARG A 28 25.24 2.06 -12.32
C ARG A 28 24.86 2.62 -10.95
N ILE A 29 23.57 2.89 -10.74
CA ILE A 29 23.05 3.37 -9.46
C ILE A 29 23.26 2.31 -8.37
N ALA A 30 22.93 1.05 -8.65
CA ALA A 30 23.12 -0.04 -7.70
C ALA A 30 24.58 -0.17 -7.28
N GLN A 31 25.53 -0.14 -8.22
CA GLN A 31 26.96 -0.15 -7.91
C GLN A 31 27.36 1.02 -7.02
N ARG A 32 26.93 2.24 -7.36
CA ARG A 32 27.25 3.43 -6.57
C ARG A 32 26.70 3.36 -5.14
N VAL A 33 25.48 2.86 -4.98
CA VAL A 33 24.89 2.66 -3.65
C VAL A 33 25.68 1.62 -2.86
N LEU A 34 26.04 0.50 -3.48
CA LEU A 34 26.83 -0.55 -2.83
C LEU A 34 28.22 -0.06 -2.38
N GLU A 35 28.90 0.76 -3.20
CA GLU A 35 30.16 1.41 -2.82
C GLU A 35 30.00 2.26 -1.56
N VAL A 36 29.01 3.15 -1.55
CA VAL A 36 28.74 4.03 -0.39
C VAL A 36 28.41 3.21 0.86
N LEU A 37 27.60 2.16 0.72
CA LEU A 37 27.28 1.29 1.86
C LEU A 37 28.53 0.57 2.40
N ALA A 38 29.39 0.07 1.51
CA ALA A 38 30.63 -0.60 1.89
C ALA A 38 31.61 0.37 2.58
N GLU A 39 31.79 1.59 2.05
CA GLU A 39 32.61 2.65 2.65
C GLU A 39 32.17 3.01 4.06
N ASN A 40 30.86 2.96 4.33
CA ASN A 40 30.28 3.29 5.63
C ASN A 40 30.05 2.07 6.54
N GLY A 41 30.51 0.88 6.14
CA GLY A 41 30.37 -0.36 6.93
C GLY A 41 28.93 -0.83 7.10
N VAL A 42 28.01 -0.40 6.22
CA VAL A 42 26.58 -0.74 6.30
C VAL A 42 26.32 -2.06 5.57
N ASN A 43 25.77 -3.04 6.29
CA ASN A 43 25.44 -4.33 5.69
C ASN A 43 24.11 -4.26 4.91
N VAL A 44 24.15 -4.57 3.62
CA VAL A 44 22.96 -4.56 2.73
C VAL A 44 21.87 -5.50 3.23
N ARG A 45 22.21 -6.65 3.85
CA ARG A 45 21.22 -7.60 4.36
C ARG A 45 20.46 -7.06 5.57
N GLU A 46 21.11 -6.25 6.39
CA GLU A 46 20.46 -5.59 7.53
C GLU A 46 19.50 -4.49 7.06
N LEU A 47 19.87 -3.74 6.01
CA LEU A 47 18.98 -2.75 5.38
C LEU A 47 17.81 -3.39 4.61
N ALA A 48 18.04 -4.51 3.94
CA ALA A 48 17.03 -5.22 3.16
C ALA A 48 16.08 -6.04 4.04
N SER A 49 16.43 -6.25 5.31
CA SER A 49 15.53 -6.86 6.26
C SER A 49 14.33 -5.93 6.45
N PRO A 50 13.08 -6.42 6.31
CA PRO A 50 11.93 -5.62 6.71
C PRO A 50 12.17 -5.19 8.16
N PRO A 51 11.87 -3.92 8.53
CA PRO A 51 12.07 -3.50 9.91
C PRO A 51 11.40 -4.54 10.79
N LEU A 52 12.19 -5.21 11.64
CA LEU A 52 11.66 -6.00 12.74
C LEU A 52 10.61 -5.10 13.36
N ARG A 53 9.35 -5.56 13.40
CA ARG A 53 8.23 -4.78 13.94
C ARG A 53 8.48 -4.58 15.44
N SER A 54 9.42 -3.71 15.79
CA SER A 54 9.73 -3.22 17.13
C SER A 54 8.68 -2.19 17.50
N GLY A 55 7.46 -2.69 17.56
CA GLY A 55 6.25 -1.94 17.68
C GLY A 55 5.17 -2.97 17.51
N ARG A 56 4.79 -3.60 18.63
CA ARG A 56 3.53 -4.34 18.76
C ARG A 56 2.49 -3.47 18.07
N ARG A 57 2.07 -3.83 16.85
CA ARG A 57 0.91 -3.19 16.21
C ARG A 57 -0.22 -3.51 17.16
N VAL A 58 -0.58 -2.58 18.03
CA VAL A 58 -1.82 -2.64 18.77
C VAL A 58 -2.86 -2.65 17.67
N ALA A 59 -3.38 -3.84 17.35
CA ALA A 59 -4.43 -3.98 16.38
C ALA A 59 -5.53 -3.02 16.81
N ARG A 60 -5.74 -1.95 16.02
CA ARG A 60 -6.79 -0.99 16.31
C ARG A 60 -8.09 -1.80 16.22
N PRO A 61 -8.88 -1.88 17.29
CA PRO A 61 -10.08 -2.71 17.27
C PRO A 61 -11.02 -2.18 16.19
N GLU A 62 -11.61 -3.10 15.42
CA GLU A 62 -12.53 -2.76 14.35
C GLU A 62 -13.70 -1.93 14.90
N PRO A 63 -14.13 -0.88 14.18
CA PRO A 63 -15.26 -0.07 14.60
C PRO A 63 -16.53 -0.93 14.59
N LYS A 64 -17.22 -0.99 15.74
CA LYS A 64 -18.48 -1.72 15.88
C LYS A 64 -19.69 -0.82 15.64
N TYR A 65 -19.52 0.48 15.92
CA TYR A 65 -20.55 1.49 15.78
C TYR A 65 -20.07 2.65 14.90
N TRP A 66 -20.96 3.21 14.10
CA TRP A 66 -20.73 4.37 13.23
C TRP A 66 -21.87 5.38 13.36
N ASN A 67 -21.51 6.66 13.49
CA ASN A 67 -22.46 7.76 13.50
C ASN A 67 -22.65 8.32 12.07
N PRO A 68 -23.84 8.21 11.46
CA PRO A 68 -24.09 8.71 10.11
C PRO A 68 -24.03 10.23 9.98
N GLU A 69 -24.27 10.98 11.05
CA GLU A 69 -24.34 12.44 11.02
C GLU A 69 -22.95 13.08 11.10
N THR A 70 -22.02 12.46 11.83
CA THR A 70 -20.68 13.03 12.11
C THR A 70 -19.54 12.21 11.55
N GLY A 71 -19.81 10.98 11.08
CA GLY A 71 -18.78 10.04 10.62
C GLY A 71 -17.95 9.42 11.75
N ALA A 72 -18.23 9.73 13.01
CA ALA A 72 -17.49 9.19 14.15
C ALA A 72 -17.71 7.68 14.30
N THR A 73 -16.65 6.92 14.62
CA THR A 73 -16.72 5.48 14.87
C THR A 73 -16.33 5.10 16.29
N TRP A 74 -16.89 4.00 16.78
CA TRP A 74 -16.54 3.46 18.10
C TRP A 74 -16.45 1.94 18.06
N ALA A 75 -15.34 1.40 18.56
CA ALA A 75 -15.07 -0.04 18.55
C ALA A 75 -15.78 -0.82 19.67
N GLY A 76 -16.63 -0.17 20.48
CA GLY A 76 -17.25 -0.78 21.65
C GLY A 76 -16.30 -1.01 22.84
N ARG A 77 -15.04 -0.58 22.74
CA ARG A 77 -14.04 -0.62 23.82
C ARG A 77 -13.73 0.80 24.31
N GLY A 78 -13.55 0.95 25.62
CA GLY A 78 -13.24 2.23 26.26
C GLY A 78 -14.47 3.09 26.57
N ARG A 79 -14.26 4.38 26.85
CA ARG A 79 -15.34 5.32 27.19
C ARG A 79 -16.32 5.44 26.03
N ARG A 80 -17.61 5.24 26.32
CA ARG A 80 -18.69 5.41 25.34
C ARG A 80 -18.76 6.87 24.89
N PRO A 81 -18.78 7.15 23.57
CA PRO A 81 -18.96 8.50 23.03
C PRO A 81 -20.32 9.08 23.39
N LEU A 82 -20.40 10.41 23.53
CA LEU A 82 -21.61 11.14 23.90
C LEU A 82 -22.79 10.90 22.95
N TRP A 83 -22.52 10.76 21.64
CA TRP A 83 -23.54 10.50 20.62
C TRP A 83 -24.20 9.12 20.73
N LEU A 84 -23.63 8.20 21.51
CA LEU A 84 -24.31 6.95 21.85
C LEU A 84 -25.06 7.05 23.18
N VAL A 85 -24.77 8.01 24.06
CA VAL A 85 -25.35 8.04 25.42
C VAL A 85 -26.81 8.48 25.34
N GLY A 86 -27.74 7.64 25.80
CA GLY A 86 -29.18 7.95 25.86
C GLY A 86 -29.99 7.54 24.63
N ASP A 87 -29.35 7.03 23.57
CA ASP A 87 -30.02 6.51 22.36
C ASP A 87 -29.80 4.99 22.19
N ASN A 88 -30.59 4.36 21.33
CA ASN A 88 -30.50 2.94 21.02
C ASN A 88 -29.24 2.65 20.18
N LEU A 89 -28.31 1.85 20.74
CA LEU A 89 -27.03 1.51 20.11
C LEU A 89 -27.19 0.76 18.79
N GLU A 90 -28.30 0.03 18.62
CA GLU A 90 -28.57 -0.78 17.43
C GLU A 90 -28.65 0.07 16.17
N ARG A 91 -29.08 1.33 16.28
CA ARG A 91 -29.16 2.28 15.15
C ARG A 91 -27.80 2.63 14.57
N TYR A 92 -26.76 2.51 15.37
CA TYR A 92 -25.39 2.88 14.99
C TYR A 92 -24.53 1.64 14.75
N LEU A 93 -25.07 0.43 14.89
CA LEU A 93 -24.30 -0.79 14.73
C LEU A 93 -23.93 -0.98 13.26
N ILE A 94 -22.64 -1.16 12.99
CA ILE A 94 -22.18 -1.55 11.66
C ILE A 94 -22.53 -3.03 11.48
N HIS A 95 -23.55 -3.33 10.67
CA HIS A 95 -23.84 -4.70 10.27
C HIS A 95 -22.80 -5.11 9.21
N PRO A 96 -22.00 -6.16 9.45
CA PRO A 96 -21.23 -6.77 8.37
C PRO A 96 -22.25 -7.32 7.38
N LEU A 97 -22.29 -6.72 6.18
CA LEU A 97 -23.11 -7.23 5.09
C LEU A 97 -22.59 -8.63 4.75
N ASP A 98 -23.49 -9.60 4.84
CA ASP A 98 -23.31 -11.00 4.48
C ASP A 98 -22.91 -11.08 3.00
N GLU A 99 -21.62 -11.26 2.68
CA GLU A 99 -21.13 -11.63 1.33
C GLU A 99 -21.44 -13.10 1.02
N ARG A 100 -22.71 -13.49 1.21
CA ARG A 100 -23.32 -14.70 0.65
C ARG A 100 -23.80 -14.43 -0.78
N ILE A 101 -22.94 -13.95 -1.68
CA ILE A 101 -23.21 -13.98 -3.12
C ILE A 101 -21.89 -14.20 -3.88
N GLU A 102 -21.46 -15.46 -3.98
CA GLU A 102 -21.04 -16.08 -5.26
C GLU A 102 -20.83 -17.59 -5.07
N SER A 103 -21.95 -18.31 -5.02
CA SER A 103 -22.01 -19.72 -5.36
C SER A 103 -22.99 -19.88 -6.52
N LYS A 104 -22.47 -19.90 -7.74
CA LYS A 104 -23.06 -20.71 -8.81
C LYS A 104 -21.92 -21.23 -9.69
N SER A 105 -21.51 -22.45 -9.34
CA SER A 105 -20.99 -23.45 -10.27
C SER A 105 -22.00 -23.73 -11.38
#